data_AF-A0A6I2HRP5-F1
#
_entry.id   AF-A0A6I2HRP5-F1
#
_cell.length_a   1.000
_cell.length_b   1.000
_cell.length_c   1.000
_cell.angle_alpha   90.00
_cell.angle_beta   90.00
_cell.angle_gamma   90.00
#
_symmetry.space_group_name_H-M   'P 1'
#
loop_
_entity.id
_entity.type
_entity.pdbx_description
1 polymer ?
#
loop_
_entity_poly.entity_id
_entity_poly.type
_entity_poly.pdbx_seq_one_letter_code
_entity_poly.pdbx_strand_id
1 'polypeptide(L)'
;MDIENKGYTLEVVNRASKEKQARVYLKPMSLYVPDIAVQAVNALVDNLTSKDDAPKGFIVTVTNNNNGVSVDKNLATLAELHDATLAADTVKDLINIVRGYDTDEDVNVCGW
;
A
#
# COMPACT_ATOMS: atom_id res chain seq x y z
N MET A 1 2.60 14.78 -24.52
CA MET A 1 2.76 13.52 -23.78
C MET A 1 1.67 13.47 -22.75
N ASP A 2 0.49 13.04 -23.17
CA ASP A 2 -0.21 11.86 -22.65
C ASP A 2 0.21 11.35 -21.27
N ILE A 3 0.25 12.14 -20.19
CA ILE A 3 0.44 11.53 -18.85
C ILE A 3 -0.88 10.84 -18.52
N GLU A 4 -1.09 9.66 -19.11
CA GLU A 4 -2.16 8.76 -18.73
C GLU A 4 -2.00 8.51 -17.25
N ASN A 5 -2.96 8.98 -16.45
CA ASN A 5 -2.95 8.74 -15.02
C ASN A 5 -3.21 7.24 -14.79
N LYS A 6 -2.12 6.49 -14.58
CA LYS A 6 -2.17 5.05 -14.33
C LYS A 6 -2.56 4.72 -12.88
N GLY A 7 -2.72 5.74 -12.03
CA GLY A 7 -3.15 5.60 -10.64
C GLY A 7 -2.14 4.91 -9.74
N TYR A 8 -2.59 4.56 -8.54
CA TYR A 8 -1.81 3.91 -7.49
C TYR A 8 -2.33 2.49 -7.29
N THR A 9 -1.44 1.50 -7.32
CA THR A 9 -1.77 0.11 -6.98
C THR A 9 -1.51 -0.10 -5.50
N LEU A 10 -2.54 -0.48 -4.75
CA LEU A 10 -2.39 -0.98 -3.37
C LEU A 10 -2.44 -2.51 -3.43
N GLU A 11 -1.38 -3.15 -2.95
CA GLU A 11 -1.23 -4.59 -2.89
C GLU A 11 -1.07 -5.04 -1.44
N VAL A 12 -1.70 -6.15 -1.08
CA VAL A 12 -1.49 -6.86 0.19
C VAL A 12 -1.02 -8.26 -0.14
N VAL A 13 0.11 -8.65 0.40
CA VAL A 13 0.73 -9.96 0.23
C VAL A 13 0.72 -10.70 1.55
N ASN A 14 0.13 -11.89 1.58
CA ASN A 14 0.34 -12.82 2.68
C ASN A 14 1.68 -13.54 2.48
N ARG A 15 2.62 -13.31 3.39
CA ARG A 15 3.97 -13.89 3.30
C ARG A 15 4.01 -15.38 3.61
N ALA A 16 3.02 -15.91 4.32
CA ALA A 16 2.88 -17.34 4.61
C ALA A 16 2.38 -18.11 3.38
N SER A 17 1.26 -17.69 2.79
CA SER A 17 0.67 -18.38 1.63
C SER A 17 1.23 -17.94 0.28
N LYS A 18 2.04 -16.85 0.25
CA LYS A 18 2.49 -16.16 -0.96
C LYS A 18 1.34 -15.66 -1.86
N GLU A 19 0.13 -15.60 -1.32
CA GLU A 19 -1.02 -14.98 -1.99
C GLU A 19 -0.85 -13.47 -1.97
N LYS A 20 -1.21 -12.84 -3.08
CA LYS A 20 -1.18 -11.38 -3.22
C LYS A 20 -2.48 -10.90 -3.81
N GLN A 21 -3.03 -9.86 -3.22
CA GLN A 21 -4.21 -9.19 -3.72
C GLN A 21 -3.87 -7.73 -3.97
N ALA A 22 -4.06 -7.29 -5.21
CA ALA A 22 -3.80 -5.91 -5.61
C ALA A 22 -5.06 -5.24 -6.13
N ARG A 23 -5.16 -3.93 -5.92
CA ARG A 23 -6.24 -3.10 -6.43
C ARG A 23 -5.71 -1.75 -6.88
N VAL A 24 -6.12 -1.34 -8.08
CA VAL A 24 -5.69 -0.07 -8.69
C VAL A 24 -6.69 1.03 -8.32
N TYR A 25 -6.15 2.15 -7.86
CA TYR A 25 -6.87 3.35 -7.47
C TYR A 25 -6.44 4.51 -8.36
N LEU A 26 -7.33 4.96 -9.25
CA LEU A 26 -7.09 6.10 -10.12
C LEU A 26 -7.03 7.44 -9.36
N LYS A 27 -7.64 7.48 -8.16
CA LYS A 27 -7.69 8.66 -7.29
C LYS A 27 -7.01 8.35 -5.94
N PRO A 28 -5.70 8.61 -5.79
CA PRO A 28 -5.00 8.35 -4.53
C PRO A 28 -5.52 9.22 -3.36
N MET A 29 -6.10 10.40 -3.65
CA MET A 29 -6.68 11.26 -2.63
C MET A 29 -7.81 10.59 -1.83
N SER A 30 -8.55 9.65 -2.44
CA SER A 30 -9.59 8.91 -1.75
C SER A 30 -9.03 8.03 -0.63
N LEU A 31 -7.79 7.56 -0.75
CA LEU A 31 -7.12 6.73 0.25
C LEU A 31 -6.61 7.53 1.46
N TYR A 32 -6.68 8.86 1.45
CA TYR A 32 -6.45 9.67 2.67
C TYR A 32 -7.65 9.63 3.62
N VAL A 33 -8.82 9.22 3.13
CA VAL A 33 -9.98 9.02 4.00
C VAL A 33 -9.76 7.73 4.76
N PRO A 34 -9.66 7.75 6.10
CA PRO A 34 -9.34 6.57 6.89
C PRO A 34 -10.36 5.46 6.64
N ASP A 35 -11.64 5.80 6.55
CA ASP A 35 -12.71 4.85 6.24
C ASP A 35 -12.49 4.13 4.88
N ILE A 36 -12.11 4.87 3.83
CA ILE A 36 -11.84 4.30 2.50
C ILE A 36 -10.56 3.45 2.52
N ALA A 37 -9.50 3.90 3.20
CA ALA A 37 -8.25 3.16 3.33
C ALA A 37 -8.46 1.82 4.05
N VAL A 38 -9.22 1.84 5.14
CA VAL A 38 -9.55 0.66 5.93
C VAL A 38 -10.43 -0.29 5.13
N GLN A 39 -11.46 0.22 4.45
CA GLN A 39 -12.28 -0.60 3.56
C GLN A 39 -11.46 -1.21 2.41
N ALA A 40 -10.52 -0.46 1.84
CA ALA A 40 -9.63 -0.93 0.79
C ALA A 40 -8.75 -2.09 1.27
N VAL A 41 -8.08 -1.92 2.41
CA VAL A 41 -7.21 -2.96 3.01
C VAL A 41 -8.05 -4.17 3.42
N ASN A 42 -9.16 -3.96 4.12
CA ASN A 42 -10.06 -5.05 4.52
C ASN A 42 -10.61 -5.81 3.31
N ALA A 43 -10.97 -5.13 2.22
CA ALA A 43 -11.41 -5.81 1.00
C ALA A 43 -10.29 -6.66 0.39
N LEU A 44 -9.05 -6.16 0.36
CA LEU A 44 -7.90 -6.92 -0.13
C LEU A 44 -7.64 -8.15 0.74
N VAL A 45 -7.67 -7.98 2.06
CA VAL A 45 -7.49 -9.03 3.06
C VAL A 45 -8.63 -10.05 3.02
N ASP A 46 -9.87 -9.62 2.85
CA ASP A 46 -11.03 -10.51 2.78
C ASP A 46 -10.98 -11.41 1.54
N ASN A 47 -10.42 -10.89 0.44
CA ASN A 47 -10.14 -11.64 -0.78
C ASN A 47 -8.93 -12.59 -0.65
N LEU A 48 -8.11 -12.49 0.39
CA LEU A 48 -7.06 -13.49 0.65
C LEU A 48 -7.72 -14.77 1.17
N THR A 49 -7.40 -15.90 0.53
CA THR A 49 -7.95 -17.20 0.89
C THR A 49 -7.41 -17.66 2.25
N SER A 50 -6.16 -17.30 2.54
CA SER A 50 -5.48 -17.61 3.80
C SER A 50 -5.35 -16.36 4.66
N LYS A 51 -6.37 -16.03 5.46
CA LYS A 51 -6.35 -14.86 6.36
C LYS A 51 -5.95 -15.19 7.80
N ASP A 52 -6.26 -16.39 8.28
CA ASP A 52 -6.10 -16.79 9.69
C ASP A 52 -4.68 -17.19 10.12
N ASP A 53 -3.82 -17.67 9.20
CA ASP A 53 -2.50 -18.21 9.56
C ASP A 53 -1.40 -17.59 8.71
N ALA A 54 -1.02 -16.36 9.07
CA ALA A 54 0.14 -15.68 8.52
C ALA A 54 1.25 -15.55 9.58
N PRO A 55 1.92 -16.65 9.99
CA PRO A 55 3.00 -16.60 10.98
C PRO A 55 4.19 -15.75 10.50
N LYS A 56 4.26 -15.44 9.20
CA LYS A 56 5.27 -14.59 8.57
C LYS A 56 4.82 -13.13 8.39
N GLY A 57 3.61 -12.79 8.82
CA GLY A 57 3.01 -11.48 8.65
C GLY A 57 2.51 -11.19 7.23
N PHE A 58 2.14 -9.94 7.02
CA PHE A 58 1.63 -9.41 5.77
C PHE A 58 2.53 -8.29 5.26
N ILE A 59 2.52 -8.06 3.95
CA ILE A 59 3.22 -6.95 3.33
C ILE A 59 2.18 -6.10 2.61
N VAL A 60 2.15 -4.82 2.90
CA VAL A 60 1.32 -3.84 2.20
C VAL A 60 2.22 -3.03 1.29
N THR A 61 1.98 -3.07 -0.01
CA THR A 61 2.78 -2.37 -1.01
C THR A 61 1.90 -1.34 -1.70
N VAL A 62 2.39 -0.11 -1.82
CA VAL A 62 1.78 0.94 -2.65
C VAL A 62 2.72 1.25 -3.79
N THR A 63 2.23 1.12 -5.02
CA THR A 63 2.97 1.43 -6.24
C THR A 63 2.30 2.57 -6.99
N ASN A 64 3.00 3.66 -7.24
CA ASN A 64 2.55 4.71 -8.14
C ASN A 64 2.89 4.30 -9.58
N ASN A 65 1.88 3.88 -10.33
CA ASN A 65 2.07 3.44 -11.72
C ASN A 65 2.41 4.61 -12.67
N ASN A 66 2.28 5.86 -12.22
CA ASN A 66 2.66 7.02 -13.03
C ASN A 66 4.18 7.16 -13.14
N ASN A 67 4.92 6.92 -12.04
CA ASN A 67 6.39 7.02 -12.00
C ASN A 67 7.10 5.67 -11.79
N GLY A 68 6.35 4.60 -11.48
CA GLY A 68 6.89 3.26 -11.21
C GLY A 68 7.46 3.07 -9.80
N VAL A 69 7.35 4.07 -8.92
CA VAL A 69 7.82 4.00 -7.53
C VAL A 69 6.91 3.10 -6.70
N SER A 70 7.48 2.12 -6.03
CA SER A 70 6.78 1.20 -5.12
C SER A 70 7.40 1.23 -3.73
N VAL A 71 6.57 1.31 -2.70
CA VAL A 71 6.98 1.28 -1.30
C VAL A 71 6.18 0.20 -0.59
N ASP A 72 6.87 -0.66 0.14
CA ASP A 72 6.27 -1.72 0.93
C ASP A 72 6.46 -1.51 2.45
N LYS A 73 5.45 -1.96 3.22
CA LYS A 73 5.46 -1.99 4.67
C LYS A 73 5.18 -3.41 5.13
N ASN A 74 5.98 -3.89 6.07
CA ASN A 74 5.79 -5.18 6.70
C ASN A 74 4.89 -5.01 7.94
N LEU A 75 3.83 -5.80 8.04
CA LEU A 75 2.94 -5.90 9.19
C LEU A 75 3.11 -7.28 9.82
N ALA A 76 3.18 -7.35 11.14
CA ALA A 76 3.46 -8.59 11.84
C ALA A 76 2.22 -9.48 11.93
N THR A 77 1.03 -8.89 12.03
CA THR A 77 -0.22 -9.64 12.28
C THR A 77 -1.39 -9.17 11.43
N LEU A 78 -2.41 -10.03 11.32
CA LEU A 78 -3.69 -9.69 10.69
C LEU A 78 -4.43 -8.60 11.50
N ALA A 79 -4.28 -8.60 12.83
CA ALA A 79 -4.92 -7.62 13.71
C ALA A 79 -4.48 -6.18 13.36
N GLU A 80 -3.23 -6.01 12.97
CA GLU A 80 -2.68 -4.72 12.50
C GLU A 80 -3.31 -4.25 11.18
N LEU A 81 -3.66 -5.18 10.28
CA LEU A 81 -4.37 -4.86 9.03
C LEU A 81 -5.85 -4.52 9.27
N HIS A 82 -6.48 -5.13 10.27
CA HIS A 82 -7.87 -4.85 10.63
C HIS A 82 -8.02 -3.61 11.52
N ASP A 83 -6.94 -3.16 12.16
CA ASP A 83 -6.97 -1.94 12.96
C ASP A 83 -7.19 -0.72 12.05
N ALA A 84 -8.32 -0.05 12.25
CA ALA A 84 -8.74 1.04 11.39
C ALA A 84 -7.74 2.21 11.41
N THR A 85 -7.09 2.45 12.55
CA THR A 85 -6.14 3.55 12.72
C THR A 85 -4.84 3.19 12.03
N LEU A 86 -4.32 1.99 12.30
CA LEU A 86 -3.03 1.54 11.78
C LEU A 86 -3.08 1.30 10.26
N ALA A 87 -4.16 0.73 9.73
CA ALA A 87 -4.33 0.51 8.30
C ALA A 87 -4.43 1.84 7.54
N ALA A 88 -5.21 2.80 8.05
CA ALA A 88 -5.31 4.13 7.46
C ALA A 88 -3.97 4.88 7.53
N ASP A 89 -3.29 4.84 8.68
CA ASP A 89 -1.99 5.49 8.85
C ASP A 89 -0.93 4.87 7.94
N THR A 90 -0.88 3.53 7.84
CA THR A 90 0.03 2.80 6.95
C THR A 90 -0.20 3.18 5.48
N VAL A 91 -1.44 3.16 5.00
CA VAL A 91 -1.75 3.51 3.61
C VAL A 91 -1.40 4.99 3.34
N LYS A 92 -1.70 5.88 4.29
CA LYS A 92 -1.37 7.31 4.19
C LYS A 92 0.14 7.54 4.15
N ASP A 93 0.90 6.89 5.02
CA ASP A 93 2.36 6.92 5.08
C ASP A 93 2.95 6.47 3.74
N LEU A 94 2.54 5.28 3.26
CA LEU A 94 2.98 4.73 1.99
C LEU A 94 2.69 5.66 0.80
N ILE A 95 1.48 6.22 0.71
CA ILE A 95 1.11 7.16 -0.36
C ILE A 95 1.92 8.46 -0.25
N ASN A 96 2.11 8.99 0.96
CA ASN A 96 2.92 10.19 1.18
C ASN A 96 4.37 9.97 0.75
N ILE A 97 4.95 8.80 1.05
CA ILE A 97 6.31 8.45 0.65
C ILE A 97 6.39 8.38 -0.88
N VAL A 98 5.54 7.57 -1.52
CA VAL A 98 5.52 7.38 -2.97
C VAL A 98 5.27 8.69 -3.72
N ARG A 99 4.45 9.58 -3.16
CA ARG A 99 4.21 10.93 -3.68
C ARG A 99 5.35 11.90 -3.39
N GLY A 100 6.05 11.74 -2.27
CA GLY A 100 7.28 12.48 -1.97
C GLY A 100 8.33 12.26 -3.06
N TYR A 101 8.50 11.00 -3.49
CA TYR A 101 9.37 10.65 -4.63
C TYR A 101 8.94 11.24 -5.99
N ASP A 102 7.71 11.74 -6.12
CA ASP A 102 7.24 12.50 -7.31
C ASP A 102 7.66 13.97 -7.24
N THR A 103 7.96 14.47 -6.03
CA THR A 103 8.31 15.87 -5.76
C THR A 103 9.82 16.06 -5.55
N ASP A 104 10.61 14.98 -5.54
CA ASP A 104 12.07 14.98 -5.42
C ASP A 104 12.74 14.96 -6.80
N GLU A 105 12.65 16.09 -7.51
CA GLU A 105 13.86 16.58 -8.18
C GLU A 105 14.80 17.08 -7.06
N ASP A 106 15.91 16.36 -6.84
CA ASP A 106 17.05 16.69 -5.96
C ASP A 106 16.93 16.50 -4.43
N VAL A 107 17.09 15.25 -3.94
CA VAL A 107 18.08 14.98 -2.89
C VAL A 107 18.89 13.72 -3.19
N ASN A 108 20.01 13.97 -3.87
CA ASN A 108 21.15 13.07 -3.93
C ASN A 108 21.72 12.86 -2.50
N VAL A 109 21.18 11.90 -1.74
CA VAL A 109 21.82 11.38 -0.52
C VAL A 109 22.44 10.01 -0.81
N CYS A 110 23.28 9.97 -1.84
CA CYS A 110 24.38 9.01 -1.90
C CYS A 110 25.50 9.54 -1.00
N GLY A 111 25.33 9.29 0.30
CA GLY A 111 26.31 9.58 1.33
C GLY A 111 26.38 8.41 2.30
N TRP A 112 27.00 7.32 1.88
CA TRP A 112 27.76 6.42 2.74
C TRP A 112 28.82 5.67 1.93
#